data_AF-A0A3B9JCB4-F1
#
_entry.id   AF-A0A3B9JCB4-F1
#
_cell.length_a   1.000
_cell.length_b   1.000
_cell.length_c   1.000
_cell.angle_alpha   90.00
_cell.angle_beta   90.00
_cell.angle_gamma   90.00
#
_symmetry.space_group_name_H-M   'P 1'
#
loop_
_entity.id
_entity.type
_entity.pdbx_description
1 polymer ?
#
loop_
_entity_poly.entity_id
_entity_poly.type
_entity_poly.pdbx_seq_one_letter_code
_entity_poly.pdbx_strand_id
1 'polypeptide(L)'
;MKDFLEFLNSANALALQKTRGVSLALAERIIAARPFENPADSLRVSGLGENLLQRLQNNFDEMDNPMSEETSLAPASQISSESSERAESPSQSALLLRPEPVEEPRPAAKPKPNFGQRLWRAFVGFLKFLFTLFIIAVILGGIGAGLYFGLPYLHQVYVVPVNQNTARIADVAHQQARDVLALQAEIATLQTELANLQERDTQFETQLAAIGTSIEAHTTTLSQLDEMQSKLDLAADQEREGLSAELSRQIELTRAIELLSRARLYLSQSNFGQARQDVLLARDLLAVVREDVPETERAALDAALFRLDLVLSNLPGFPVIAVDDLNIAWNLLVLGASEPAPTETP
;
A
#
# COMPACT_ATOMS: atom_id res chain seq x y z
N MET A 1 26.14 -10.54 -7.29
CA MET A 1 26.52 -9.36 -6.46
C MET A 1 26.08 -8.02 -7.07
N LYS A 2 26.29 -7.75 -8.37
CA LYS A 2 25.72 -6.53 -9.01
C LYS A 2 24.19 -6.57 -9.00
N ASP A 3 23.67 -7.76 -9.19
CA ASP A 3 22.27 -8.18 -9.29
C ASP A 3 21.50 -7.87 -7.99
N PHE A 4 22.12 -8.14 -6.83
CA PHE A 4 21.58 -7.77 -5.51
C PHE A 4 21.52 -6.25 -5.30
N LEU A 5 22.49 -5.49 -5.81
CA LEU A 5 22.48 -4.02 -5.74
C LEU A 5 21.46 -3.41 -6.70
N GLU A 6 21.28 -4.00 -7.87
CA GLU A 6 20.21 -3.64 -8.81
C GLU A 6 18.82 -3.94 -8.21
N PHE A 7 18.64 -5.09 -7.55
CA PHE A 7 17.45 -5.41 -6.75
C PHE A 7 17.21 -4.38 -5.64
N LEU A 8 18.22 -4.07 -4.82
CA LEU A 8 18.07 -3.09 -3.74
C LEU A 8 17.70 -1.68 -4.23
N ASN A 9 18.12 -1.29 -5.44
CA ASN A 9 17.80 0.01 -6.03
C ASN A 9 16.46 0.03 -6.81
N SER A 10 16.02 -1.09 -7.39
CA SER A 10 14.83 -1.16 -8.26
C SER A 10 13.58 -1.76 -7.60
N ALA A 11 13.72 -2.64 -6.59
CA ALA A 11 12.60 -3.36 -6.01
C ALA A 11 11.54 -2.44 -5.37
N ASN A 12 10.26 -2.78 -5.50
CA ASN A 12 9.20 -2.09 -4.75
C ASN A 12 9.06 -2.63 -3.31
N ALA A 13 8.26 -1.96 -2.47
CA ALA A 13 8.12 -2.32 -1.06
C ALA A 13 7.62 -3.77 -0.86
N LEU A 14 6.71 -4.24 -1.73
CA LEU A 14 6.18 -5.60 -1.69
C LEU A 14 7.23 -6.66 -2.10
N ALA A 15 8.10 -6.36 -3.06
CA ALA A 15 9.20 -7.24 -3.45
C ALA A 15 10.25 -7.36 -2.33
N LEU A 16 10.57 -6.26 -1.64
CA LEU A 16 11.41 -6.29 -0.45
C LEU A 16 10.74 -7.09 0.68
N GLN A 17 9.45 -6.94 0.92
CA GLN A 17 8.71 -7.66 1.98
C GLN A 17 8.62 -9.18 1.75
N LYS A 18 8.76 -9.67 0.51
CA LYS A 18 8.83 -11.12 0.23
C LYS A 18 10.08 -11.78 0.82
N THR A 19 11.14 -11.01 1.11
CA THR A 19 12.36 -11.53 1.73
C THR A 19 12.18 -11.72 3.23
N ARG A 20 12.69 -12.85 3.76
CA ARG A 20 12.38 -13.27 5.13
C ARG A 20 13.03 -12.37 6.19
N GLY A 21 12.21 -11.53 6.82
CA GLY A 21 12.62 -10.68 7.95
C GLY A 21 12.66 -9.18 7.65
N VAL A 22 12.28 -8.74 6.44
CA VAL A 22 12.08 -7.32 6.13
C VAL A 22 10.64 -6.93 6.47
N SER A 23 10.48 -6.01 7.43
CA SER A 23 9.19 -5.40 7.72
C SER A 23 8.87 -4.29 6.70
N LEU A 24 7.59 -3.95 6.53
CA LEU A 24 7.14 -2.86 5.65
C LEU A 24 7.88 -1.55 5.95
N ALA A 25 7.96 -1.18 7.24
CA ALA A 25 8.68 0.01 7.70
C ALA A 25 10.20 -0.03 7.45
N LEU A 26 10.82 -1.22 7.30
CA LEU A 26 12.21 -1.34 6.88
C LEU A 26 12.34 -1.22 5.35
N ALA A 27 11.42 -1.81 4.59
CA ALA A 27 11.37 -1.69 3.13
C ALA A 27 11.21 -0.22 2.68
N GLU A 28 10.33 0.55 3.32
CA GLU A 28 10.15 1.98 3.06
C GLU A 28 11.44 2.79 3.32
N ARG A 29 12.16 2.48 4.42
CA ARG A 29 13.44 3.13 4.73
C ARG A 29 14.55 2.78 3.74
N ILE A 30 14.57 1.55 3.25
CA ILE A 30 15.49 1.13 2.18
C ILE A 30 15.18 1.90 0.90
N ILE A 31 13.91 2.06 0.53
CA ILE A 31 13.48 2.83 -0.65
C ILE A 31 13.87 4.31 -0.51
N ALA A 32 13.62 4.92 0.66
CA ALA A 32 13.92 6.33 0.92
C ALA A 32 15.43 6.67 0.95
N ALA A 33 16.30 5.67 1.12
CA ALA A 33 17.76 5.84 1.19
C ALA A 33 18.48 5.53 -0.13
N ARG A 34 17.75 5.25 -1.21
CA ARG A 34 18.30 5.05 -2.56
C ARG A 34 18.83 6.36 -3.16
N PRO A 35 19.77 6.31 -4.11
CA PRO A 35 20.44 5.10 -4.63
C PRO A 35 21.64 4.66 -3.78
N PHE A 36 21.93 3.36 -3.77
CA PHE A 36 23.14 2.78 -3.18
C PHE A 36 24.19 2.52 -4.26
N GLU A 37 25.43 2.97 -4.05
CA GLU A 37 26.55 2.74 -4.98
C GLU A 37 27.27 1.41 -4.69
N ASN A 38 27.34 1.02 -3.41
CA ASN A 38 27.85 -0.27 -2.98
C ASN A 38 26.91 -0.95 -1.95
N PRO A 39 26.98 -2.28 -1.76
CA PRO A 39 26.09 -2.97 -0.82
C PRO A 39 26.23 -2.50 0.63
N ALA A 40 27.43 -2.08 1.05
CA ALA A 40 27.69 -1.63 2.41
C ALA A 40 27.07 -0.25 2.73
N ASP A 41 26.77 0.58 1.72
CA ASP A 41 26.05 1.85 1.93
C ASP A 41 24.65 1.62 2.53
N SER A 42 24.03 0.47 2.23
CA SER A 42 22.73 0.11 2.80
C SER A 42 22.76 -0.05 4.32
N LEU A 43 23.93 -0.31 4.94
CA LEU A 43 24.09 -0.36 6.39
C LEU A 43 23.90 1.02 7.08
N ARG A 44 23.85 2.11 6.31
CA ARG A 44 23.47 3.44 6.82
C ARG A 44 21.96 3.56 7.08
N VAL A 45 21.15 2.63 6.59
CA VAL A 45 19.69 2.63 6.78
C VAL A 45 19.34 2.19 8.20
N SER A 46 18.62 3.05 8.93
CA SER A 46 18.23 2.79 10.33
C SER A 46 17.36 1.53 10.48
N GLY A 47 17.96 0.47 11.00
CA GLY A 47 17.35 -0.86 11.17
C GLY A 47 17.98 -1.96 10.31
N LEU A 48 18.84 -1.63 9.34
CA LEU A 48 19.52 -2.62 8.50
C LEU A 48 20.90 -2.98 9.07
N GLY A 49 20.93 -3.99 9.95
CA GLY A 49 22.18 -4.54 10.47
C GLY A 49 22.85 -5.50 9.48
N GLU A 50 24.17 -5.68 9.61
CA GLU A 50 25.01 -6.56 8.79
C GLU A 50 24.48 -8.00 8.73
N ASN A 51 24.02 -8.53 9.86
CA ASN A 51 23.35 -9.85 9.95
C ASN A 51 22.04 -9.94 9.13
N LEU A 52 21.34 -8.83 8.91
CA LEU A 52 20.10 -8.79 8.12
C LEU A 52 20.45 -8.66 6.63
N LEU A 53 21.44 -7.83 6.28
CA LEU A 53 21.99 -7.72 4.93
C LEU A 53 22.51 -9.08 4.43
N GLN A 54 23.29 -9.80 5.24
CA GLN A 54 23.79 -11.13 4.87
C GLN A 54 22.66 -12.15 4.65
N ARG A 55 21.58 -12.10 5.47
CA ARG A 55 20.38 -12.93 5.25
C ARG A 55 19.63 -12.55 3.99
N LEU A 56 19.53 -11.26 3.68
CA LEU A 56 18.91 -10.77 2.45
C LEU A 56 19.68 -11.23 1.22
N GLN A 57 21.00 -11.14 1.24
CA GLN A 57 21.84 -11.61 0.16
C GLN A 57 21.69 -13.13 -0.04
N ASN A 58 21.82 -13.92 1.03
CA ASN A 58 21.65 -15.37 0.95
C ASN A 58 20.25 -15.78 0.43
N ASN A 59 19.19 -15.08 0.85
CA ASN A 59 17.82 -15.39 0.42
C ASN A 59 17.52 -14.88 -1.00
N PHE A 60 18.20 -13.83 -1.47
CA PHE A 60 18.17 -13.40 -2.86
C PHE A 60 18.88 -14.42 -3.76
N ASP A 61 20.06 -14.88 -3.38
CA ASP A 61 20.81 -15.92 -4.11
C ASP A 61 20.02 -17.25 -4.15
N GLU A 62 19.25 -17.56 -3.09
CA GLU A 62 18.31 -18.70 -3.02
C GLU A 62 17.05 -18.54 -3.90
N MET A 63 16.58 -17.30 -4.12
CA MET A 63 15.46 -17.00 -5.03
C MET A 63 15.86 -17.03 -6.51
N ASP A 64 17.10 -16.65 -6.84
CA ASP A 64 17.61 -16.58 -8.21
C ASP A 64 18.16 -17.92 -8.73
N ASN A 65 18.55 -18.84 -7.82
CA ASN A 65 19.08 -20.16 -8.18
C ASN A 65 18.40 -21.31 -7.40
N PRO A 66 17.22 -21.80 -7.84
CA PRO A 66 16.46 -22.87 -7.16
C PRO A 66 17.08 -24.28 -7.26
N MET A 67 18.36 -24.41 -7.62
CA MET A 67 19.07 -25.67 -7.84
C MET A 67 20.46 -25.66 -7.19
N SER A 68 20.51 -25.59 -5.85
CA SER A 68 21.72 -25.94 -5.08
C SER A 68 21.39 -26.46 -3.68
N GLU A 69 21.75 -27.72 -3.45
CA GLU A 69 21.88 -28.41 -2.15
C GLU A 69 20.61 -28.73 -1.32
N GLU A 70 19.83 -29.67 -1.86
CA GLU A 70 19.27 -30.75 -1.06
C GLU A 70 20.42 -31.61 -0.47
N THR A 71 20.67 -31.59 0.85
CA THR A 71 21.33 -32.69 1.64
C THR A 71 21.31 -32.42 3.17
N SER A 72 20.74 -33.38 3.94
CA SER A 72 20.98 -33.67 5.38
C SER A 72 20.58 -32.62 6.46
N LEU A 73 19.86 -32.93 7.56
CA LEU A 73 19.25 -34.16 8.13
C LEU A 73 17.90 -33.78 8.79
N ALA A 74 16.75 -34.38 8.45
CA ALA A 74 16.14 -35.60 9.01
C ALA A 74 15.49 -35.48 10.42
N PRO A 75 14.42 -36.26 10.76
CA PRO A 75 13.48 -37.00 9.91
C PRO A 75 11.99 -36.74 10.22
N ALA A 76 11.13 -36.91 9.22
CA ALA A 76 9.71 -37.20 9.41
C ALA A 76 9.48 -38.71 9.33
N SER A 77 8.64 -39.27 10.21
CA SER A 77 8.21 -40.67 10.16
C SER A 77 6.76 -40.77 9.69
N GLN A 78 6.56 -40.98 8.39
CA GLN A 78 5.35 -41.60 7.85
C GLN A 78 5.64 -43.08 7.56
N ILE A 79 4.72 -43.96 7.91
CA ILE A 79 4.66 -45.33 7.39
C ILE A 79 3.22 -45.57 6.93
N SER A 80 3.09 -45.96 5.67
CA SER A 80 1.85 -46.37 5.00
C SER A 80 2.04 -47.81 4.48
N SER A 81 0.96 -48.57 4.30
CA SER A 81 0.91 -49.93 3.68
C SER A 81 1.70 -51.02 4.45
N GLU A 82 1.32 -52.30 4.55
CA GLU A 82 0.33 -53.22 3.94
C GLU A 82 0.06 -54.37 4.97
N SER A 83 -0.85 -55.36 4.89
CA SER A 83 -2.07 -55.66 4.10
C SER A 83 -2.78 -56.90 4.73
N SER A 84 -3.64 -57.63 3.99
CA SER A 84 -4.29 -58.91 4.34
C SER A 84 -5.39 -58.83 5.43
N GLU A 85 -6.68 -58.80 5.04
CA GLU A 85 -7.54 -59.97 4.77
C GLU A 85 -7.74 -60.92 5.97
N ARG A 86 -8.99 -61.10 6.41
CA ARG A 86 -9.85 -62.19 5.90
C ARG A 86 -11.27 -62.12 6.48
N ALA A 87 -12.26 -62.48 5.66
CA ALA A 87 -13.66 -62.62 6.08
C ALA A 87 -13.89 -63.93 6.87
N GLU A 88 -15.01 -64.01 7.59
CA GLU A 88 -16.05 -65.06 7.42
C GLU A 88 -16.99 -65.12 8.65
N SER A 89 -18.23 -64.67 8.44
CA SER A 89 -19.41 -65.42 8.90
C SER A 89 -19.54 -66.67 8.02
N PRO A 90 -20.15 -67.81 8.45
CA PRO A 90 -21.54 -67.75 8.93
C PRO A 90 -22.08 -68.87 9.88
N SER A 91 -23.30 -68.60 10.39
CA SER A 91 -24.47 -69.51 10.45
C SER A 91 -24.42 -70.93 11.04
N GLN A 92 -25.41 -71.16 11.95
CA GLN A 92 -26.31 -72.34 11.98
C GLN A 92 -25.70 -73.70 12.38
N SER A 93 -26.44 -74.71 12.87
CA SER A 93 -27.76 -74.83 13.51
C SER A 93 -27.92 -76.27 14.05
N ALA A 94 -28.99 -76.50 14.83
CA ALA A 94 -29.81 -77.73 14.77
C ALA A 94 -29.35 -79.07 15.45
N LEU A 95 -30.26 -79.57 16.31
CA LEU A 95 -30.70 -80.98 16.42
C LEU A 95 -29.69 -82.01 17.03
N LEU A 96 -30.06 -83.13 17.68
CA LEU A 96 -31.35 -83.77 18.01
C LEU A 96 -31.18 -84.83 19.14
N LEU A 97 -32.32 -85.39 19.58
CA LEU A 97 -32.52 -86.80 20.04
C LEU A 97 -31.90 -87.33 21.35
N ARG A 98 -32.79 -87.39 22.35
CA ARG A 98 -33.09 -88.55 23.22
C ARG A 98 -32.92 -89.92 22.52
N PRO A 99 -32.44 -90.95 23.24
CA PRO A 99 -33.30 -92.11 23.53
C PRO A 99 -33.21 -92.63 24.98
N GLU A 100 -34.28 -93.25 25.47
CA GLU A 100 -34.20 -94.36 26.44
C GLU A 100 -34.13 -95.69 25.65
N PRO A 101 -33.66 -96.82 26.24
CA PRO A 101 -34.66 -97.74 26.81
C PRO A 101 -34.21 -98.60 28.03
N VAL A 102 -35.20 -98.93 28.88
CA VAL A 102 -35.59 -100.27 29.38
C VAL A 102 -34.51 -101.28 29.83
N GLU A 103 -34.60 -101.78 31.09
CA GLU A 103 -34.91 -103.21 31.40
C GLU A 103 -35.12 -103.46 32.93
N GLU A 104 -36.12 -104.29 33.28
CA GLU A 104 -36.28 -104.89 34.62
C GLU A 104 -35.38 -106.13 34.76
N PRO A 105 -35.07 -106.60 35.99
CA PRO A 105 -35.86 -107.72 36.52
C PRO A 105 -36.05 -107.77 38.05
N ARG A 106 -37.16 -108.40 38.49
CA ARG A 106 -37.28 -109.06 39.81
C ARG A 106 -36.85 -110.53 39.65
N PRO A 107 -36.32 -111.23 40.68
CA PRO A 107 -37.23 -111.88 41.63
C PRO A 107 -36.70 -112.19 43.06
N ALA A 108 -37.66 -112.58 43.93
CA ALA A 108 -37.59 -113.62 44.97
C ALA A 108 -36.70 -113.52 46.25
N ALA A 109 -37.43 -113.56 47.38
CA ALA A 109 -37.21 -114.39 48.59
C ALA A 109 -36.14 -114.01 49.66
N LYS A 110 -36.42 -114.49 50.89
CA LYS A 110 -35.76 -114.15 52.17
C LYS A 110 -34.81 -115.27 52.62
N PRO A 111 -33.82 -114.99 53.49
CA PRO A 111 -34.00 -115.35 54.90
C PRO A 111 -33.44 -114.32 55.92
N LYS A 112 -33.81 -114.49 57.20
CA LYS A 112 -33.24 -113.82 58.39
C LYS A 112 -32.09 -114.71 58.97
N PRO A 113 -31.36 -114.35 60.05
CA PRO A 113 -31.19 -113.06 60.77
C PRO A 113 -29.69 -112.67 60.94
N ASN A 114 -29.40 -111.59 61.69
CA ASN A 114 -28.43 -111.59 62.81
C ASN A 114 -28.34 -110.21 63.49
N PHE A 115 -28.40 -110.18 64.82
CA PHE A 115 -28.71 -108.96 65.60
C PHE A 115 -27.51 -107.98 65.72
N GLY A 116 -26.27 -108.47 65.61
CA GLY A 116 -25.05 -107.67 65.83
C GLY A 116 -24.73 -106.62 64.76
N GLN A 117 -25.10 -106.84 63.49
CA GLN A 117 -24.80 -105.87 62.42
C GLN A 117 -25.56 -104.55 62.54
N ARG A 118 -26.65 -104.50 63.32
CA ARG A 118 -27.50 -103.30 63.41
C ARG A 118 -26.88 -102.18 64.24
N LEU A 119 -26.13 -102.51 65.30
CA LEU A 119 -25.38 -101.49 66.06
C LEU A 119 -24.19 -100.95 65.25
N TRP A 120 -23.44 -101.80 64.56
CA TRP A 120 -22.32 -101.34 63.72
C TRP A 120 -22.78 -100.45 62.56
N ARG A 121 -23.90 -100.78 61.90
CA ARG A 121 -24.50 -99.91 60.86
C ARG A 121 -25.00 -98.58 61.41
N ALA A 122 -25.53 -98.54 62.64
CA ALA A 122 -25.94 -97.29 63.26
C ALA A 122 -24.72 -96.40 63.61
N PHE A 123 -23.63 -96.99 64.10
CA PHE A 123 -22.39 -96.26 64.41
C PHE A 123 -21.70 -95.73 63.15
N VAL A 124 -21.57 -96.55 62.10
CA VAL A 124 -21.04 -96.11 60.78
C VAL A 124 -21.97 -95.08 60.13
N GLY A 125 -23.29 -95.23 60.27
CA GLY A 125 -24.28 -94.26 59.81
C GLY A 125 -24.18 -92.92 60.52
N PHE A 126 -23.97 -92.92 61.84
CA PHE A 126 -23.75 -91.73 62.66
C PHE A 126 -22.44 -91.02 62.29
N LEU A 127 -21.33 -91.76 62.14
CA LEU A 127 -20.04 -91.19 61.73
C LEU A 127 -20.12 -90.61 60.31
N LYS A 128 -20.81 -91.28 59.38
CA LYS A 128 -21.07 -90.76 58.03
C LYS A 128 -21.96 -89.51 58.07
N PHE A 129 -22.98 -89.47 58.92
CA PHE A 129 -23.83 -88.29 59.10
C PHE A 129 -23.04 -87.10 59.66
N LEU A 130 -22.17 -87.33 60.66
CA LEU A 130 -21.26 -86.32 61.21
C LEU A 130 -20.31 -85.77 60.13
N PHE A 131 -19.75 -86.65 59.29
CA PHE A 131 -18.88 -86.26 58.19
C PHE A 131 -19.63 -85.48 57.10
N THR A 132 -20.87 -85.88 56.76
CA THR A 132 -21.72 -85.12 55.85
C THR A 132 -22.11 -83.75 56.42
N LEU A 133 -22.43 -83.66 57.72
CA LEU A 133 -22.68 -82.39 58.40
C LEU A 133 -21.44 -81.48 58.35
N PHE A 134 -20.25 -82.03 58.60
CA PHE A 134 -18.99 -81.31 58.49
C PHE A 134 -18.73 -80.81 57.07
N ILE A 135 -18.94 -81.64 56.04
CA ILE A 135 -18.85 -81.22 54.64
C ILE A 135 -19.83 -80.08 54.33
N ILE A 136 -21.09 -80.18 54.77
CA ILE A 136 -22.09 -79.11 54.57
C ILE A 136 -21.65 -77.83 55.28
N ALA A 137 -21.13 -77.91 56.51
CA ALA A 137 -20.61 -76.76 57.24
C ALA A 137 -19.38 -76.12 56.56
N VAL A 138 -18.47 -76.93 56.00
CA VAL A 138 -17.32 -76.46 55.20
C VAL A 138 -17.78 -75.80 53.90
N ILE A 139 -18.80 -76.35 53.22
CA ILE A 139 -19.39 -75.75 52.02
C ILE A 139 -20.09 -74.43 52.35
N LEU A 140 -20.91 -74.36 53.41
CA LEU A 140 -21.56 -73.12 53.85
C LEU A 140 -20.54 -72.08 54.30
N GLY A 141 -19.50 -72.48 55.04
CA GLY A 141 -18.39 -71.63 55.44
C GLY A 141 -17.58 -71.12 54.24
N GLY A 142 -17.34 -71.99 53.24
CA GLY A 142 -16.67 -71.64 51.99
C GLY A 142 -17.48 -70.69 51.10
N ILE A 143 -18.81 -70.88 51.01
CA ILE A 143 -19.72 -69.95 50.33
C ILE A 143 -19.79 -68.62 51.09
N GLY A 144 -19.89 -68.67 52.41
CA GLY A 144 -19.89 -67.47 53.27
C GLY A 144 -18.60 -66.66 53.13
N ALA A 145 -17.44 -67.31 53.18
CA ALA A 145 -16.14 -66.68 52.91
C ALA A 145 -16.04 -66.19 51.46
N GLY A 146 -16.49 -66.98 50.49
CA GLY A 146 -16.49 -66.61 49.07
C GLY A 146 -17.34 -65.38 48.77
N LEU A 147 -18.49 -65.22 49.43
CA LEU A 147 -19.31 -64.00 49.35
C LEU A 147 -18.66 -62.83 50.12
N TYR A 148 -18.19 -63.08 51.34
CA TYR A 148 -17.60 -62.04 52.21
C TYR A 148 -16.31 -61.42 51.62
N PHE A 149 -15.45 -62.23 50.99
CA PHE A 149 -14.23 -61.75 50.32
C PHE A 149 -14.42 -61.46 48.83
N GLY A 150 -15.34 -62.16 48.15
CA GLY A 150 -15.59 -61.97 46.72
C GLY A 150 -16.34 -60.68 46.39
N LEU A 151 -17.37 -60.33 47.15
CA LEU A 151 -18.12 -59.08 46.94
C LEU A 151 -17.24 -57.80 47.00
N PRO A 152 -16.39 -57.59 48.03
CA PRO A 152 -15.48 -56.43 48.03
C PRO A 152 -14.43 -56.49 46.92
N TYR A 153 -13.96 -57.68 46.52
CA TYR A 153 -13.03 -57.83 45.41
C TYR A 153 -13.65 -57.43 44.06
N LEU A 154 -14.86 -57.91 43.74
CA LEU A 154 -15.56 -57.49 42.52
C LEU A 154 -15.88 -55.99 42.53
N HIS A 155 -16.24 -55.41 43.69
CA HIS A 155 -16.47 -53.98 43.80
C HIS A 155 -15.21 -53.17 43.50
N GLN A 156 -14.05 -53.56 44.03
CA GLN A 156 -12.77 -52.91 43.76
C GLN A 156 -12.30 -53.07 42.30
N VAL A 157 -12.47 -54.26 41.71
CA VAL A 157 -11.96 -54.57 40.36
C VAL A 157 -12.85 -54.02 39.24
N TYR A 158 -14.18 -53.95 39.43
CA TYR A 158 -15.12 -53.55 38.37
C TYR A 158 -15.85 -52.24 38.64
N VAL A 159 -16.40 -52.04 39.84
CA VAL A 159 -17.26 -50.87 40.12
C VAL A 159 -16.44 -49.59 40.25
N VAL A 160 -15.31 -49.64 40.96
CA VAL A 160 -14.42 -48.48 41.14
C VAL A 160 -13.88 -47.91 39.82
N PRO A 161 -13.25 -48.69 38.91
CA PRO A 161 -12.73 -48.14 37.66
C PRO A 161 -13.82 -47.66 36.70
N VAL A 162 -15.01 -48.28 36.69
CA VAL A 162 -16.15 -47.77 35.91
C VAL A 162 -16.58 -46.40 36.44
N ASN A 163 -16.74 -46.24 37.76
CA ASN A 163 -17.07 -44.94 38.35
C ASN A 163 -16.01 -43.86 38.06
N GLN A 164 -14.73 -44.21 38.09
CA GLN A 164 -13.63 -43.30 37.73
C GLN A 164 -13.66 -42.93 36.24
N ASN A 165 -13.96 -43.87 35.34
CA ASN A 165 -14.10 -43.60 33.91
C ASN A 165 -15.33 -42.74 33.61
N THR A 166 -16.46 -42.98 34.26
CA THR A 166 -17.67 -42.14 34.12
C THR A 166 -17.40 -40.71 34.58
N ALA A 167 -16.69 -40.52 35.70
CA ALA A 167 -16.27 -39.19 36.15
C ALA A 167 -15.35 -38.51 35.11
N ARG A 168 -14.32 -39.20 34.61
CA ARG A 168 -13.42 -38.68 33.56
C ARG A 168 -14.15 -38.32 32.27
N ILE A 169 -15.15 -39.12 31.85
CA ILE A 169 -15.96 -38.82 30.67
C ILE A 169 -16.79 -37.56 30.88
N ALA A 170 -17.38 -37.37 32.07
CA ALA A 170 -18.07 -36.14 32.44
C ALA A 170 -17.10 -34.92 32.44
N ASP A 171 -15.92 -35.06 33.03
CA ASP A 171 -14.91 -33.99 33.05
C ASP A 171 -14.46 -33.60 31.63
N VAL A 172 -14.18 -34.58 30.76
CA VAL A 172 -13.82 -34.34 29.35
C VAL A 172 -14.98 -33.72 28.57
N ALA A 173 -16.22 -34.17 28.78
CA ALA A 173 -17.39 -33.57 28.13
C ALA A 173 -17.62 -32.11 28.58
N HIS A 174 -17.38 -31.81 29.86
CA HIS A 174 -17.41 -30.44 30.37
C HIS A 174 -16.27 -29.58 29.83
N GLN A 175 -15.07 -30.15 29.64
CA GLN A 175 -13.95 -29.46 29.00
C GLN A 175 -14.28 -29.16 27.52
N GLN A 176 -14.69 -30.16 26.75
CA GLN A 176 -15.10 -29.98 25.35
C GLN A 176 -16.20 -28.93 25.18
N ALA A 177 -17.21 -28.92 26.07
CA ALA A 177 -18.26 -27.90 26.04
C ALA A 177 -17.72 -26.48 26.30
N ARG A 178 -16.73 -26.32 27.19
CA ARG A 178 -16.07 -25.01 27.42
C ARG A 178 -15.20 -24.60 26.24
N ASP A 179 -14.43 -25.53 25.68
CA ASP A 179 -13.53 -25.28 24.55
C ASP A 179 -14.32 -24.87 23.29
N VAL A 180 -15.45 -25.53 23.02
CA VAL A 180 -16.37 -25.14 21.92
C VAL A 180 -16.95 -23.74 22.15
N LEU A 181 -17.36 -23.40 23.39
CA LEU A 181 -17.86 -22.05 23.69
C LEU A 181 -16.76 -20.98 23.58
N ALA A 182 -15.52 -21.30 23.95
CA ALA A 182 -14.38 -20.40 23.81
C ALA A 182 -14.05 -20.14 22.34
N LEU A 183 -13.96 -21.20 21.52
CA LEU A 183 -13.74 -21.09 20.07
C LEU A 183 -14.89 -20.32 19.37
N GLN A 184 -16.14 -20.55 19.79
CA GLN A 184 -17.30 -19.81 19.28
C GLN A 184 -17.19 -18.31 19.56
N ALA A 185 -16.69 -17.93 20.75
CA ALA A 185 -16.45 -16.54 21.12
C ALA A 185 -15.27 -15.93 20.34
N GLU A 186 -14.18 -16.67 20.17
CA GLU A 186 -13.02 -16.23 19.38
C GLU A 186 -13.41 -15.98 17.91
N ILE A 187 -14.17 -16.90 17.30
CA ILE A 187 -14.72 -16.73 15.94
C ILE A 187 -15.59 -15.47 15.85
N ALA A 188 -16.44 -15.19 16.85
CA ALA A 188 -17.26 -13.97 16.87
C ALA A 188 -16.40 -12.69 16.99
N THR A 189 -15.30 -12.72 17.75
CA THR A 189 -14.37 -11.58 17.83
C THR A 189 -13.62 -11.37 16.51
N LEU A 190 -13.13 -12.44 15.87
CA LEU A 190 -12.46 -12.36 14.57
C LEU A 190 -13.40 -11.88 13.45
N GLN A 191 -14.67 -12.32 13.45
CA GLN A 191 -15.68 -11.80 12.53
C GLN A 191 -15.94 -10.29 12.73
N THR A 192 -15.92 -9.83 13.99
CA THR A 192 -16.08 -8.40 14.31
C THR A 192 -14.85 -7.58 13.87
N GLU A 193 -13.63 -8.12 14.07
CA GLU A 193 -12.40 -7.48 13.61
C GLU A 193 -12.33 -7.42 12.08
N LEU A 194 -12.71 -8.49 11.38
CA LEU A 194 -12.80 -8.50 9.91
C LEU A 194 -13.80 -7.48 9.38
N ALA A 195 -14.98 -7.34 10.00
CA ALA A 195 -15.96 -6.33 9.62
C ALA A 195 -15.43 -4.89 9.81
N ASN A 196 -14.74 -4.63 10.92
CA ASN A 196 -14.11 -3.32 11.20
C ASN A 196 -12.95 -3.02 10.23
N LEU A 197 -12.13 -4.02 9.88
CA LEU A 197 -11.09 -3.87 8.87
C LEU A 197 -11.69 -3.56 7.49
N GLN A 198 -12.74 -4.26 7.08
CA GLN A 198 -13.47 -3.99 5.84
C GLN A 198 -14.06 -2.58 5.81
N GLU A 199 -14.70 -2.13 6.90
CA GLU A 199 -15.20 -0.75 7.01
C GLU A 199 -14.08 0.27 6.83
N ARG A 200 -12.95 0.08 7.52
CA ARG A 200 -11.79 0.97 7.43
C ARG A 200 -11.15 0.96 6.04
N ASP A 201 -11.12 -0.17 5.34
CA ASP A 201 -10.61 -0.24 3.97
C ASP A 201 -11.53 0.55 3.01
N THR A 202 -12.86 0.44 3.12
CA THR A 202 -13.79 1.30 2.35
C THR A 202 -13.67 2.79 2.71
N GLN A 203 -13.34 3.10 3.97
CA GLN A 203 -13.05 4.46 4.40
C GLN A 203 -11.76 5.00 3.75
N PHE A 204 -10.72 4.18 3.60
CA PHE A 204 -9.51 4.58 2.88
C PHE A 204 -9.76 4.73 1.38
N GLU A 205 -10.53 3.85 0.74
CA GLU A 205 -10.89 3.98 -0.68
C GLU A 205 -11.66 5.29 -0.96
N THR A 206 -12.63 5.63 -0.11
CA THR A 206 -13.38 6.89 -0.23
C THR A 206 -12.51 8.13 0.02
N GLN A 207 -11.56 8.07 0.97
CA GLN A 207 -10.57 9.14 1.18
C GLN A 207 -9.64 9.30 -0.02
N LEU A 208 -9.15 8.20 -0.61
CA LEU A 208 -8.30 8.23 -1.79
C LEU A 208 -9.03 8.82 -3.01
N ALA A 209 -10.31 8.50 -3.20
CA ALA A 209 -11.14 9.11 -4.25
C ALA A 209 -11.35 10.63 -4.03
N ALA A 210 -11.59 11.04 -2.78
CA ALA A 210 -11.71 12.47 -2.43
C ALA A 210 -10.39 13.23 -2.62
N ILE A 211 -9.25 12.63 -2.28
CA ILE A 211 -7.92 13.20 -2.53
C ILE A 211 -7.65 13.29 -4.04
N GLY A 212 -7.97 12.26 -4.82
CA GLY A 212 -7.81 12.24 -6.28
C GLY A 212 -8.55 13.41 -6.95
N THR A 213 -9.84 13.56 -6.64
CA THR A 213 -10.66 14.67 -7.15
C THR A 213 -10.18 16.05 -6.69
N SER A 214 -9.65 16.19 -5.46
CA SER A 214 -9.01 17.43 -5.00
C SER A 214 -7.71 17.74 -5.75
N ILE A 215 -6.90 16.72 -6.09
CA ILE A 215 -5.68 16.89 -6.88
C ILE A 215 -6.02 17.34 -8.30
N GLU A 216 -6.99 16.70 -8.97
CA GLU A 216 -7.46 17.10 -10.31
C GLU A 216 -7.97 18.55 -10.34
N ALA A 217 -8.75 18.94 -9.32
CA ALA A 217 -9.21 20.32 -9.16
C ALA A 217 -8.03 21.30 -8.99
N HIS A 218 -7.07 21.00 -8.11
CA HIS A 218 -5.89 21.85 -7.92
C HIS A 218 -4.99 21.91 -9.16
N THR A 219 -4.78 20.81 -9.88
CA THR A 219 -4.04 20.80 -11.16
C THR A 219 -4.73 21.69 -12.19
N THR A 220 -6.07 21.65 -12.26
CA THR A 220 -6.85 22.54 -13.14
C THR A 220 -6.68 24.01 -12.76
N THR A 221 -6.77 24.34 -11.46
CA THR A 221 -6.56 25.71 -10.97
C THR A 221 -5.13 26.20 -11.23
N LEU A 222 -4.11 25.38 -11.03
CA LEU A 222 -2.71 25.75 -11.30
C LEU A 222 -2.49 26.04 -12.80
N SER A 223 -3.06 25.23 -13.69
CA SER A 223 -3.03 25.47 -15.14
C SER A 223 -3.68 26.81 -15.53
N GLN A 224 -4.80 27.16 -14.88
CA GLN A 224 -5.47 28.46 -15.10
C GLN A 224 -4.66 29.66 -14.58
N LEU A 225 -3.94 29.50 -13.46
CA LEU A 225 -3.04 30.54 -12.95
C LEU A 225 -1.83 30.73 -13.87
N ASP A 226 -1.26 29.65 -14.41
CA ASP A 226 -0.13 29.70 -15.36
C ASP A 226 -0.55 30.40 -16.68
N GLU A 227 -1.73 30.08 -17.21
CA GLU A 227 -2.30 30.77 -18.38
C GLU A 227 -2.56 32.27 -18.09
N MET A 228 -3.04 32.61 -16.89
CA MET A 228 -3.26 34.00 -16.48
C MET A 228 -1.95 34.76 -16.32
N GLN A 229 -0.92 34.13 -15.73
CA GLN A 229 0.40 34.71 -15.59
C GLN A 229 1.04 34.97 -16.95
N SER A 230 1.01 33.98 -17.85
CA SER A 230 1.49 34.11 -19.24
C SER A 230 0.84 35.28 -19.99
N LYS A 231 -0.47 35.50 -19.80
CA LYS A 231 -1.19 36.66 -20.38
C LYS A 231 -0.78 38.00 -19.76
N LEU A 232 -0.57 38.05 -18.44
CA LEU A 232 -0.14 39.26 -17.74
C LEU A 232 1.29 39.65 -18.10
N ASP A 233 2.20 38.68 -18.19
CA ASP A 233 3.60 38.91 -18.58
C ASP A 233 3.66 39.44 -20.03
N LEU A 234 2.91 38.83 -20.96
CA LEU A 234 2.81 39.30 -22.35
C LEU A 234 2.22 40.71 -22.46
N ALA A 235 1.18 41.03 -21.70
CA ALA A 235 0.60 42.37 -21.67
C ALA A 235 1.56 43.41 -21.08
N ALA A 236 2.28 43.06 -20.00
CA ALA A 236 3.25 43.95 -19.37
C ALA A 236 4.47 44.22 -20.27
N ASP A 237 4.93 43.23 -21.03
CA ASP A 237 6.03 43.42 -21.98
C ASP A 237 5.59 44.24 -23.21
N GLN A 238 4.37 44.04 -23.71
CA GLN A 238 3.78 44.92 -24.74
C GLN A 238 3.64 46.37 -24.26
N GLU A 239 3.18 46.60 -23.03
CA GLU A 239 3.08 47.95 -22.44
C GLU A 239 4.47 48.59 -22.29
N ARG A 240 5.47 47.84 -21.81
CA ARG A 240 6.86 48.31 -21.68
C ARG A 240 7.47 48.66 -23.03
N GLU A 241 7.30 47.82 -24.05
CA GLU A 241 7.81 48.05 -25.39
C GLU A 241 7.17 49.32 -25.97
N GLY A 242 5.83 49.44 -25.92
CA GLY A 242 5.10 50.63 -26.36
C GLY A 242 5.51 51.92 -25.64
N LEU A 243 5.63 51.89 -24.31
CA LEU A 243 6.12 53.04 -23.53
C LEU A 243 7.58 53.40 -23.86
N SER A 244 8.43 52.40 -24.13
CA SER A 244 9.84 52.65 -24.49
C SER A 244 9.99 53.25 -25.89
N ALA A 245 9.18 52.81 -26.86
CA ALA A 245 9.09 53.41 -28.18
C ALA A 245 8.58 54.85 -28.10
N GLU A 246 7.51 55.09 -27.32
CA GLU A 246 6.93 56.42 -27.12
C GLU A 246 7.92 57.41 -26.48
N LEU A 247 8.62 56.99 -25.42
CA LEU A 247 9.64 57.82 -24.79
C LEU A 247 10.81 58.12 -25.73
N SER A 248 11.23 57.14 -26.55
CA SER A 248 12.29 57.33 -27.54
C SER A 248 11.87 58.36 -28.60
N ARG A 249 10.64 58.22 -29.13
CA ARG A 249 10.00 59.13 -30.08
C ARG A 249 9.95 60.57 -29.55
N GLN A 250 9.52 60.76 -28.30
CA GLN A 250 9.46 62.08 -27.66
C GLN A 250 10.86 62.71 -27.47
N ILE A 251 11.88 61.90 -27.11
CA ILE A 251 13.27 62.36 -26.98
C ILE A 251 13.83 62.82 -28.33
N GLU A 252 13.62 62.06 -29.40
CA GLU A 252 14.10 62.41 -30.74
C GLU A 252 13.40 63.65 -31.32
N LEU A 253 12.08 63.78 -31.13
CA LEU A 253 11.33 64.97 -31.51
C LEU A 253 11.82 66.21 -30.75
N THR A 254 12.02 66.10 -29.43
CA THR A 254 12.57 67.20 -28.60
C THR A 254 13.97 67.61 -29.06
N ARG A 255 14.82 66.62 -29.41
CA ARG A 255 16.17 66.85 -29.93
C ARG A 255 16.14 67.55 -31.30
N ALA A 256 15.23 67.17 -32.19
CA ALA A 256 15.04 67.88 -33.46
C ALA A 256 14.63 69.34 -33.24
N ILE A 257 13.70 69.61 -32.30
CA ILE A 257 13.30 70.99 -31.95
C ILE A 257 14.48 71.81 -31.38
N GLU A 258 15.36 71.20 -30.56
CA GLU A 258 16.58 71.86 -30.04
C GLU A 258 17.53 72.25 -31.18
N LEU A 259 17.83 71.32 -32.09
CA LEU A 259 18.67 71.56 -33.27
C LEU A 259 18.09 72.67 -34.16
N LEU A 260 16.78 72.67 -34.43
CA LEU A 260 16.14 73.73 -35.22
C LEU A 260 16.18 75.09 -34.48
N SER A 261 16.01 75.11 -33.16
CA SER A 261 16.15 76.33 -32.36
C SER A 261 17.57 76.89 -32.41
N ARG A 262 18.59 76.02 -32.40
CA ARG A 262 19.99 76.39 -32.58
C ARG A 262 20.31 76.86 -33.99
N ALA A 263 19.76 76.22 -35.02
CA ALA A 263 19.85 76.67 -36.40
C ALA A 263 19.28 78.09 -36.60
N ARG A 264 18.12 78.41 -35.98
CA ARG A 264 17.53 79.76 -36.00
C ARG A 264 18.47 80.81 -35.40
N LEU A 265 19.19 80.46 -34.32
CA LEU A 265 20.22 81.33 -33.73
C LEU A 265 21.43 81.50 -34.67
N TYR A 266 21.89 80.44 -35.32
CA TYR A 266 22.98 80.55 -36.29
C TYR A 266 22.60 81.38 -37.54
N LEU A 267 21.36 81.29 -38.02
CA LEU A 267 20.87 82.14 -39.11
C LEU A 267 20.85 83.63 -38.73
N SER A 268 20.41 83.99 -37.51
CA SER A 268 20.43 85.39 -37.06
C SER A 268 21.86 85.93 -36.87
N GLN A 269 22.82 85.06 -36.58
CA GLN A 269 24.25 85.38 -36.53
C GLN A 269 24.94 85.33 -37.91
N SER A 270 24.21 85.11 -39.01
CA SER A 270 24.75 84.92 -40.37
C SER A 270 25.73 83.75 -40.54
N ASN A 271 25.68 82.77 -39.64
CA ASN A 271 26.52 81.57 -39.65
C ASN A 271 25.83 80.42 -40.41
N PHE A 272 25.65 80.62 -41.72
CA PHE A 272 24.85 79.75 -42.57
C PHE A 272 25.38 78.31 -42.68
N GLY A 273 26.69 78.10 -42.48
CA GLY A 273 27.30 76.77 -42.50
C GLY A 273 26.85 75.90 -41.33
N GLN A 274 26.94 76.44 -40.10
CA GLN A 274 26.49 75.73 -38.89
C GLN A 274 24.96 75.58 -38.88
N ALA A 275 24.22 76.61 -39.30
CA ALA A 275 22.76 76.52 -39.46
C ALA A 275 22.36 75.38 -40.41
N ARG A 276 22.99 75.28 -41.59
CA ARG A 276 22.72 74.20 -42.56
C ARG A 276 23.02 72.81 -41.98
N GLN A 277 24.09 72.68 -41.18
CA GLN A 277 24.45 71.41 -40.56
C GLN A 277 23.43 70.99 -39.47
N ASP A 278 22.97 71.92 -38.64
CA ASP A 278 21.93 71.64 -37.65
C ASP A 278 20.57 71.30 -38.30
N VAL A 279 20.21 71.97 -39.40
CA VAL A 279 19.00 71.65 -40.18
C VAL A 279 19.10 70.26 -40.80
N LEU A 280 20.26 69.86 -41.35
CA LEU A 280 20.47 68.49 -41.84
C LEU A 280 20.27 67.46 -40.73
N LEU A 281 20.92 67.66 -39.57
CA LEU A 281 20.81 66.73 -38.44
C LEU A 281 19.38 66.62 -37.89
N ALA A 282 18.66 67.74 -37.82
CA ALA A 282 17.24 67.74 -37.42
C ALA A 282 16.36 67.00 -38.43
N ARG A 283 16.59 67.24 -39.73
CA ARG A 283 15.87 66.63 -40.84
C ARG A 283 16.09 65.12 -40.92
N ASP A 284 17.32 64.67 -40.72
CA ASP A 284 17.66 63.24 -40.72
C ASP A 284 17.10 62.52 -39.47
N LEU A 285 17.09 63.16 -38.29
CA LEU A 285 16.41 62.62 -37.10
C LEU A 285 14.88 62.51 -37.32
N LEU A 286 14.24 63.56 -37.84
CA LEU A 286 12.80 63.54 -38.12
C LEU A 286 12.43 62.52 -39.20
N ALA A 287 13.33 62.22 -40.15
CA ALA A 287 13.14 61.18 -41.14
C ALA A 287 13.19 59.75 -40.55
N VAL A 288 13.93 59.53 -39.45
CA VAL A 288 13.88 58.27 -38.68
C VAL A 288 12.55 58.19 -37.92
N VAL A 289 12.23 59.21 -37.12
CA VAL A 289 10.98 59.29 -36.33
C VAL A 289 9.73 59.08 -37.18
N ARG A 290 9.72 59.58 -38.43
CA ARG A 290 8.60 59.49 -39.37
C ARG A 290 8.08 58.08 -39.61
N GLU A 291 8.97 57.09 -39.69
CA GLU A 291 8.61 55.71 -40.03
C GLU A 291 7.83 55.04 -38.87
N ASP A 292 8.14 55.40 -37.63
CA ASP A 292 7.53 54.84 -36.40
C ASP A 292 6.29 55.63 -35.91
N VAL A 293 5.94 56.74 -36.59
CA VAL A 293 4.83 57.63 -36.19
C VAL A 293 3.48 57.21 -36.83
N PRO A 294 2.35 57.27 -36.10
CA PRO A 294 1.01 57.01 -36.65
C PRO A 294 0.60 58.01 -37.76
N GLU A 295 -0.26 57.56 -38.68
CA GLU A 295 -0.68 58.32 -39.88
C GLU A 295 -1.23 59.73 -39.58
N THR A 296 -1.85 59.92 -38.42
CA THR A 296 -2.40 61.22 -37.97
C THR A 296 -1.34 62.29 -37.80
N GLU A 297 -0.21 61.94 -37.18
CA GLU A 297 0.90 62.85 -36.91
C GLU A 297 1.89 62.91 -38.11
N ARG A 298 1.98 61.82 -38.90
CA ARG A 298 2.89 61.72 -40.04
C ARG A 298 2.69 62.85 -41.06
N ALA A 299 1.45 63.28 -41.29
CA ALA A 299 1.17 64.42 -42.18
C ALA A 299 1.82 65.74 -41.71
N ALA A 300 1.94 65.96 -40.40
CA ALA A 300 2.60 67.15 -39.85
C ALA A 300 4.13 67.04 -39.94
N LEU A 301 4.71 65.86 -39.69
CA LEU A 301 6.14 65.60 -39.93
C LEU A 301 6.52 65.75 -41.39
N ASP A 302 5.71 65.26 -42.33
CA ASP A 302 5.97 65.38 -43.77
C ASP A 302 5.96 66.85 -44.22
N ALA A 303 5.03 67.65 -43.70
CA ALA A 303 5.00 69.09 -43.93
C ALA A 303 6.23 69.81 -43.34
N ALA A 304 6.70 69.40 -42.16
CA ALA A 304 7.92 69.94 -41.56
C ALA A 304 9.18 69.54 -42.36
N LEU A 305 9.34 68.26 -42.71
CA LEU A 305 10.45 67.74 -43.52
C LEU A 305 10.55 68.45 -44.88
N PHE A 306 9.42 68.61 -45.58
CA PHE A 306 9.36 69.37 -46.83
C PHE A 306 9.87 70.81 -46.67
N ARG A 307 9.50 71.48 -45.57
CA ARG A 307 10.01 72.83 -45.26
C ARG A 307 11.51 72.82 -44.96
N LEU A 308 12.03 71.83 -44.22
CA LEU A 308 13.47 71.72 -43.98
C LEU A 308 14.26 71.47 -45.28
N ASP A 309 13.74 70.69 -46.22
CA ASP A 309 14.36 70.51 -47.54
C ASP A 309 14.40 71.82 -48.35
N LEU A 310 13.37 72.67 -48.25
CA LEU A 310 13.40 74.03 -48.81
C LEU A 310 14.48 74.89 -48.15
N VAL A 311 14.59 74.89 -46.81
CA VAL A 311 15.67 75.59 -46.06
C VAL A 311 17.05 75.16 -46.56
N LEU A 312 17.28 73.85 -46.73
CA LEU A 312 18.54 73.28 -47.18
C LEU A 312 18.89 73.64 -48.63
N SER A 313 17.89 73.74 -49.50
CA SER A 313 18.09 74.20 -50.89
C SER A 313 18.39 75.70 -50.98
N ASN A 314 17.79 76.51 -50.10
CA ASN A 314 17.93 77.96 -50.08
C ASN A 314 19.24 78.43 -49.39
N LEU A 315 19.83 77.64 -48.49
CA LEU A 315 21.09 78.01 -47.81
C LEU A 315 22.35 77.66 -48.64
N PRO A 316 23.30 78.60 -48.85
CA PRO A 316 23.38 79.94 -48.26
C PRO A 316 22.85 81.09 -49.14
N GLY A 317 22.30 80.81 -50.33
CA GLY A 317 21.99 81.83 -51.34
C GLY A 317 20.82 82.78 -50.98
N PHE A 318 19.79 82.28 -50.30
CA PHE A 318 18.58 83.02 -49.96
C PHE A 318 18.24 82.91 -48.46
N PRO A 319 19.06 83.49 -47.57
CA PRO A 319 18.97 83.25 -46.13
C PRO A 319 17.67 83.77 -45.50
N VAL A 320 17.04 84.81 -46.05
CA VAL A 320 15.75 85.33 -45.53
C VAL A 320 14.63 84.31 -45.74
N ILE A 321 14.51 83.75 -46.95
CA ILE A 321 13.51 82.72 -47.29
C ILE A 321 13.75 81.47 -46.42
N ALA A 322 15.02 81.07 -46.26
CA ALA A 322 15.40 79.97 -45.39
C ALA A 322 15.04 80.18 -43.90
N VAL A 323 15.06 81.42 -43.38
CA VAL A 323 14.58 81.72 -42.03
C VAL A 323 13.06 81.52 -41.91
N ASP A 324 12.29 81.97 -42.91
CA ASP A 324 10.84 81.85 -42.89
C ASP A 324 10.37 80.38 -42.99
N ASP A 325 10.93 79.60 -43.92
CA ASP A 325 10.65 78.15 -44.00
C ASP A 325 11.06 77.40 -42.73
N LEU A 326 12.19 77.77 -42.11
CA LEU A 326 12.64 77.18 -40.84
C LEU A 326 11.70 77.50 -39.67
N ASN A 327 11.19 78.74 -39.61
CA ASN A 327 10.20 79.13 -38.61
C ASN A 327 8.88 78.35 -38.80
N ILE A 328 8.45 78.11 -40.03
CA ILE A 328 7.27 77.30 -40.34
C ILE A 328 7.48 75.84 -39.91
N ALA A 329 8.61 75.23 -40.27
CA ALA A 329 8.95 73.85 -39.88
C ALA A 329 8.96 73.68 -38.35
N TRP A 330 9.60 74.63 -37.63
CA TRP A 330 9.66 74.62 -36.17
C TRP A 330 8.28 74.77 -35.53
N ASN A 331 7.44 75.69 -36.05
CA ASN A 331 6.06 75.86 -35.55
C ASN A 331 5.21 74.59 -35.77
N LEU A 332 5.35 73.92 -36.91
CA LEU A 332 4.62 72.68 -37.21
C LEU A 332 4.97 71.56 -36.21
N LEU A 333 6.25 71.42 -35.83
CA LEU A 333 6.69 70.42 -34.87
C LEU A 333 6.25 70.75 -33.44
N VAL A 334 6.34 72.02 -33.03
CA VAL A 334 5.92 72.47 -31.68
C VAL A 334 4.41 72.38 -31.49
N LEU A 335 3.62 72.71 -32.52
CA LEU A 335 2.15 72.65 -32.46
C LEU A 335 1.62 71.22 -32.69
N GLY A 336 2.22 70.47 -33.62
CA GLY A 336 1.81 69.10 -33.94
C GLY A 336 2.07 68.10 -32.82
N ALA A 337 3.10 68.31 -32.00
CA ALA A 337 3.40 67.46 -30.84
C ALA A 337 2.48 67.70 -29.62
N SER A 338 1.44 68.55 -29.74
CA SER A 338 0.66 69.05 -28.60
C SER A 338 -0.83 68.66 -28.60
N GLU A 339 -1.29 67.78 -29.51
CA GLU A 339 -2.63 67.17 -29.39
C GLU A 339 -2.57 65.90 -28.53
N PRO A 340 -3.12 65.90 -27.30
CA PRO A 340 -3.32 64.65 -26.56
C PRO A 340 -4.39 63.81 -27.27
N ALA A 341 -4.16 62.51 -27.37
CA ALA A 341 -5.10 61.58 -27.99
C ALA A 341 -6.51 61.72 -27.40
N PRO A 342 -7.58 61.63 -28.22
CA PRO A 342 -8.94 61.71 -27.72
C PRO A 342 -9.20 60.58 -26.72
N THR A 343 -9.51 60.95 -25.47
CA THR A 343 -9.91 60.00 -24.43
C THR A 343 -11.21 59.32 -24.84
N GLU A 344 -11.10 58.10 -25.37
CA GLU A 344 -12.26 57.20 -25.46
C GLU A 344 -12.80 56.98 -24.04
N THR A 345 -14.07 57.33 -23.88
CA THR A 345 -14.79 57.28 -22.60
C THR A 345 -15.49 55.91 -22.50
N PRO A 346 -15.46 55.22 -21.35
CA PRO A 346 -15.84 53.81 -21.22
C PRO A 346 -17.34 53.51 -21.43
#